data_AF-A0A4W6CGH5-F1
#
_entry.id   AF-A0A4W6CGH5-F1
#
_cell.length_a   1.000
_cell.length_b   1.000
_cell.length_c   1.000
_cell.angle_alpha   90.00
_cell.angle_beta   90.00
_cell.angle_gamma   90.00
#
_symmetry.space_group_name_H-M   'P 1'
#
loop_
_entity.id
_entity.type
_entity.pdbx_description
1 polymer ?
#
loop_
_entity_poly.entity_id
_entity_poly.type
_entity_poly.pdbx_seq_one_letter_code
_entity_poly.pdbx_strand_id
1 'polypeptide(L)'
;MHLPCSLLSSLPCVYDLVVYPFFLRRISLIQGQRCIVPDLNEADRRLERCEIKRRLTRKLSQRPTVAELQARKILRFHEYVECTHAHDYDRRADKPWTKLTPADKAAIRKELNEFKSSEMEVHEESRIYTRSGL
;
A
#
# COMPACT_ATOMS: atom_id res chain seq x y z
N MET A 1 -14.84 40.40 -15.33
CA MET A 1 -16.04 39.63 -14.91
C MET A 1 -15.56 38.37 -14.21
N HIS A 2 -15.30 38.50 -12.91
CA HIS A 2 -14.98 37.37 -12.02
C HIS A 2 -16.29 36.69 -11.64
N LEU A 3 -16.40 35.38 -11.84
CA LEU A 3 -17.44 34.56 -11.21
C LEU A 3 -16.88 33.99 -9.90
N PRO A 4 -17.70 33.98 -8.82
CA PRO A 4 -17.20 33.86 -7.46
C PRO A 4 -16.97 32.41 -7.02
N CYS A 5 -15.92 32.25 -6.24
CA CYS A 5 -15.53 31.04 -5.53
C CYS A 5 -16.31 30.99 -4.20
N SER A 6 -17.54 30.48 -4.22
CA SER A 6 -18.36 30.40 -3.01
C SER A 6 -19.38 29.28 -3.06
N LEU A 7 -18.92 28.03 -3.05
CA LEU A 7 -19.63 26.89 -2.46
C LEU A 7 -18.58 25.90 -1.90
N LEU A 8 -17.75 26.40 -0.98
CA LEU A 8 -16.93 25.58 -0.10
C LEU A 8 -17.60 25.57 1.28
N SER A 9 -18.71 24.87 1.40
CA SER A 9 -19.27 24.56 2.71
C SER A 9 -20.00 23.23 2.67
N SER A 10 -19.54 22.35 3.54
CA SER A 10 -20.25 21.22 4.13
C SER A 10 -20.67 20.09 3.20
N LEU A 11 -19.77 19.13 2.96
CA LEU A 11 -20.08 17.69 3.07
C LEU A 11 -18.81 16.88 3.44
N PRO A 12 -18.63 16.52 4.72
CA PRO A 12 -17.80 15.39 5.10
C PRO A 12 -18.64 14.12 4.87
N CYS A 13 -18.56 13.50 3.69
CA CYS A 13 -19.33 12.25 3.48
C CYS A 13 -18.70 11.28 2.46
N VAL A 14 -17.44 10.93 2.65
CA VAL A 14 -16.90 9.67 2.08
C VAL A 14 -15.90 8.95 3.00
N TYR A 15 -15.45 9.59 4.08
CA TYR A 15 -14.50 8.98 5.01
C TYR A 15 -15.15 8.14 6.13
N ASP A 16 -16.47 8.27 6.38
CA ASP A 16 -17.07 7.68 7.58
C ASP A 16 -17.74 6.31 7.42
N LEU A 17 -17.97 5.79 6.21
CA LEU A 17 -18.55 4.44 6.01
C LEU A 17 -17.58 3.37 5.51
N VAL A 18 -16.32 3.73 5.26
CA VAL A 18 -15.30 2.76 4.82
C VAL A 18 -14.09 2.68 5.77
N VAL A 19 -13.87 3.70 6.62
CA VAL A 19 -12.70 3.74 7.54
C VAL A 19 -13.06 3.29 8.96
N TYR A 20 -14.31 3.43 9.40
CA TYR A 20 -14.72 3.04 10.75
C TYR A 20 -14.62 1.52 11.09
N PRO A 21 -14.84 0.56 10.17
CA PRO A 21 -14.58 -0.86 10.46
C PRO A 21 -13.08 -1.23 10.34
N PHE A 22 -12.26 -0.44 9.63
CA PHE A 22 -10.80 -0.59 9.66
C PHE A 22 -10.18 -0.04 10.95
N PHE A 23 -10.76 1.00 11.53
CA PHE A 23 -10.26 1.60 12.77
C PHE A 23 -10.61 0.75 14.01
N LEU A 24 -11.84 0.22 14.10
CA LEU A 24 -12.25 -0.60 15.26
C LEU A 24 -11.71 -2.03 15.23
N ARG A 25 -11.47 -2.63 14.05
CA ARG A 25 -10.83 -3.96 13.97
C ARG A 25 -9.31 -3.91 14.17
N ARG A 26 -8.68 -2.76 13.92
CA ARG A 26 -7.25 -2.53 14.21
C ARG A 26 -6.96 -2.43 15.72
N ILE A 27 -7.95 -2.07 16.55
CA ILE A 27 -7.80 -2.08 18.01
C ILE A 27 -7.93 -3.51 18.57
N SER A 28 -8.83 -4.33 18.02
CA SER A 28 -9.05 -5.71 18.52
C SER A 28 -8.03 -6.74 18.04
N LEU A 29 -7.33 -6.50 16.92
CA LEU A 29 -6.30 -7.40 16.36
C LEU A 29 -4.88 -7.15 16.92
N ILE A 30 -4.72 -6.26 17.91
CA ILE A 30 -3.45 -6.08 18.62
C ILE A 30 -3.27 -7.13 19.74
N GLN A 31 -4.34 -7.83 20.16
CA GLN A 31 -4.25 -8.82 21.25
C GLN A 31 -4.19 -10.30 20.81
N GLY A 32 -4.24 -10.60 19.50
CA GLY A 32 -4.43 -11.98 19.03
C GLY A 32 -3.32 -12.60 18.17
N GLN A 33 -2.35 -11.83 17.67
CA GLN A 33 -1.26 -12.38 16.86
C GLN A 33 -0.05 -12.73 17.73
N ARG A 34 -0.08 -13.96 18.26
CA ARG A 34 1.12 -14.63 18.75
C ARG A 34 2.05 -14.81 17.54
N CYS A 35 3.04 -13.93 17.46
CA CYS A 35 4.02 -13.94 16.38
C CYS A 35 4.78 -15.26 16.45
N ILE A 36 4.91 -15.98 15.33
CA ILE A 36 5.85 -17.11 15.17
C ILE A 36 7.25 -16.50 15.11
N VAL A 37 7.73 -16.04 16.26
CA VAL A 37 9.14 -15.77 16.49
C VAL A 37 9.62 -17.01 17.21
N PRO A 38 10.78 -17.61 16.84
CA PRO A 38 11.42 -18.58 17.71
C PRO A 38 11.46 -18.01 19.13
N ASP A 39 11.38 -18.84 20.17
CA ASP A 39 11.52 -18.43 21.58
C ASP A 39 12.95 -17.91 21.85
N LEU A 40 13.29 -16.80 21.21
CA LEU A 40 14.40 -15.93 21.57
C LEU A 40 13.88 -15.10 22.73
N ASN A 41 14.70 -15.00 23.77
CA ASN A 41 14.37 -14.31 25.00
C ASN A 41 13.80 -12.92 24.64
N GLU A 42 12.80 -12.43 25.39
CA GLU A 42 12.26 -11.07 25.18
C GLU A 42 13.41 -10.02 25.25
N ALA A 43 14.48 -10.33 25.98
CA ALA A 43 15.75 -9.62 25.95
C ALA A 43 16.42 -9.60 24.56
N ASP A 44 16.54 -10.74 23.88
CA ASP A 44 17.18 -10.85 22.56
C ASP A 44 16.40 -10.08 21.50
N ARG A 45 15.06 -10.16 21.50
CA ARG A 45 14.21 -9.37 20.60
C ARG A 45 14.32 -7.87 20.84
N ARG A 46 14.47 -7.46 22.11
CA ARG A 46 14.72 -6.06 22.47
C ARG A 46 16.09 -5.60 21.99
N LEU A 47 17.11 -6.44 22.14
CA LEU A 47 18.46 -6.17 21.67
C LEU A 47 18.49 -6.04 20.14
N GLU A 48 17.85 -6.95 19.41
CA GLU A 48 17.72 -6.90 17.95
C GLU A 48 17.02 -5.61 17.50
N ARG A 49 15.90 -5.26 18.15
CA ARG A 49 15.19 -4.00 17.86
C ARG A 49 16.04 -2.77 18.14
N CYS A 50 16.80 -2.78 19.24
CA CYS A 50 17.73 -1.70 19.58
C CYS A 50 18.87 -1.60 18.56
N GLU A 51 19.40 -2.73 18.09
CA GLU A 51 20.43 -2.78 17.08
C GLU A 51 19.94 -2.29 15.72
N ILE A 52 18.74 -2.71 15.31
CA ILE A 52 18.08 -2.21 14.09
C ILE A 52 17.88 -0.71 14.18
N LYS A 53 17.36 -0.19 15.29
CA LYS A 53 17.18 1.25 15.53
C LYS A 53 18.52 1.99 15.46
N ARG A 54 19.55 1.50 16.14
CA ARG A 54 20.89 2.09 16.14
C ARG A 54 21.48 2.14 14.73
N ARG A 55 21.41 1.01 14.01
CA ARG A 55 21.89 0.90 12.62
C ARG A 55 21.14 1.85 11.69
N LEU A 56 19.82 1.94 11.85
CA LEU A 56 18.98 2.84 11.06
C LEU A 56 19.34 4.29 11.32
N THR A 57 19.41 4.73 12.59
CA THR A 57 19.77 6.10 12.95
C THR A 57 21.12 6.50 12.36
N ARG A 58 22.14 5.63 12.44
CA ARG A 58 23.44 5.87 11.82
C ARG A 58 23.36 5.98 10.30
N LYS A 59 22.59 5.12 9.64
CA LYS A 59 22.39 5.16 8.18
C LYS A 59 21.67 6.42 7.72
N LEU A 60 20.70 6.88 8.50
CA LEU A 60 19.94 8.10 8.18
C LEU A 60 20.78 9.35 8.39
N SER A 61 21.61 9.40 9.44
CA SER A 61 22.49 10.55 9.69
C SER A 61 23.64 10.65 8.70
N GLN A 62 24.08 9.54 8.13
CA GLN A 62 25.16 9.47 7.13
C GLN A 62 24.62 9.36 5.70
N ARG A 63 23.34 9.67 5.48
CA ARG A 63 22.76 9.60 4.15
C ARG A 63 23.41 10.67 3.26
N PRO A 64 24.02 10.30 2.13
CA PRO A 64 24.68 11.28 1.27
C PRO A 64 23.66 12.28 0.72
N THR A 65 24.07 13.53 0.64
CA THR A 65 23.24 14.59 0.07
C THR A 65 23.09 14.42 -1.44
N VAL A 66 22.08 15.06 -2.04
CA VAL A 66 21.90 15.06 -3.50
C VAL A 66 23.14 15.64 -4.20
N ALA A 67 23.73 16.70 -3.63
CA ALA A 67 24.95 17.32 -4.13
C ALA A 67 26.14 16.33 -4.12
N GLU A 68 26.31 15.53 -3.06
CA GLU A 68 27.35 14.49 -3.01
C GLU A 68 27.14 13.39 -4.06
N LEU A 69 25.88 12.97 -4.27
CA LEU A 69 25.54 11.98 -5.29
C LEU A 69 25.79 12.50 -6.70
N GLN A 70 25.56 13.79 -6.95
CA GLN A 70 25.90 14.47 -8.21
C GLN A 70 27.42 14.61 -8.38
N ALA A 71 28.15 15.02 -7.34
CA ALA A 71 29.61 15.15 -7.36
C ALA A 71 30.30 13.80 -7.65
N ARG A 72 29.75 12.71 -7.11
CA ARG A 72 30.20 11.33 -7.38
C ARG A 72 29.70 10.76 -8.72
N LYS A 73 28.94 11.53 -9.50
CA LYS A 73 28.33 11.13 -10.78
C LYS A 73 27.41 9.90 -10.68
N ILE A 74 26.83 9.64 -9.50
CA ILE A 74 25.88 8.54 -9.25
C ILE A 74 24.47 8.93 -9.70
N LEU A 75 24.07 10.19 -9.43
CA LEU A 75 22.77 10.73 -9.80
C LEU A 75 22.96 11.86 -10.80
N ARG A 76 22.37 11.73 -11.99
CA ARG A 76 22.39 12.74 -13.04
C ARG A 76 20.96 12.96 -13.51
N PHE A 77 20.45 14.17 -13.34
CA PHE A 77 19.17 14.59 -13.91
C PHE A 77 19.46 15.39 -15.17
N HIS A 78 18.69 15.14 -16.23
CA HIS A 78 18.71 16.02 -17.38
C HIS A 78 18.02 17.34 -17.01
N GLU A 79 18.64 18.45 -17.36
CA GLU A 79 18.09 19.79 -17.15
C GLU A 79 16.86 20.05 -18.05
N TYR A 80 16.85 19.38 -19.21
CA TYR A 80 15.80 19.51 -20.21
C TYR A 80 14.93 18.27 -20.22
N VAL A 81 13.62 18.51 -20.17
CA VAL A 81 12.60 17.48 -20.33
C VAL A 81 11.79 17.85 -21.57
N GLU A 82 11.76 16.96 -22.55
CA GLU A 82 10.92 17.12 -23.73
C GLU A 82 9.46 16.89 -23.34
N CYS A 83 8.60 17.84 -23.72
CA CYS A 83 7.15 17.73 -23.54
C CYS A 83 6.49 17.59 -24.91
N THR A 84 5.72 16.52 -25.10
CA THR A 84 4.89 16.30 -26.28
C THR A 84 3.42 16.42 -25.91
N HIS A 85 2.60 16.83 -26.86
CA HIS A 85 1.16 16.92 -26.64
C HIS A 85 0.58 15.50 -26.58
N ALA A 86 -0.12 15.20 -25.49
CA ALA A 86 -0.89 13.97 -25.40
C ALA A 86 -2.09 14.05 -26.36
N HIS A 87 -2.51 12.90 -26.88
CA HIS A 87 -3.73 12.85 -27.69
C HIS A 87 -4.95 13.35 -26.89
N ASP A 88 -5.77 14.18 -27.53
CA ASP A 88 -7.03 14.70 -27.00
C ASP A 88 -8.19 13.81 -27.47
N TYR A 89 -8.45 12.76 -26.70
CA TYR A 89 -9.58 11.85 -26.91
C TYR A 89 -10.22 11.52 -25.56
N ASP A 90 -11.48 11.12 -25.61
CA ASP A 90 -12.22 10.75 -24.40
C ASP A 90 -11.67 9.43 -23.81
N ARG A 91 -11.04 9.51 -22.64
CA ARG A 91 -10.52 8.36 -21.87
C ARG A 91 -11.51 7.83 -20.83
N ARG A 92 -12.76 8.30 -20.85
CA ARG A 92 -13.78 7.83 -19.91
C ARG A 92 -14.13 6.38 -20.23
N ALA A 93 -14.19 5.58 -19.16
CA ALA A 93 -14.65 4.20 -19.20
C ALA A 93 -15.62 3.97 -18.05
N ASP A 94 -16.59 3.10 -18.27
CA ASP A 94 -17.47 2.64 -17.21
C ASP A 94 -16.67 1.92 -16.13
N LYS A 95 -17.13 2.07 -14.88
CA LYS A 95 -16.50 1.49 -13.69
C LYS A 95 -17.39 0.37 -13.13
N PRO A 96 -17.49 -0.80 -13.77
CA PRO A 96 -18.43 -1.85 -13.38
C PRO A 96 -18.25 -2.30 -11.93
N TRP A 97 -17.02 -2.21 -11.40
CA TRP A 97 -16.72 -2.52 -9.99
C TRP A 97 -17.44 -1.64 -8.97
N THR A 98 -17.99 -0.48 -9.37
CA THR A 98 -18.78 0.39 -8.49
C THR A 98 -20.21 -0.12 -8.28
N LYS A 99 -20.72 -0.97 -9.18
CA LYS A 99 -22.10 -1.48 -9.16
C LYS A 99 -22.23 -2.87 -8.51
N LEU A 100 -21.14 -3.41 -7.97
CA LEU A 100 -21.09 -4.75 -7.37
C LEU A 100 -21.89 -4.84 -6.07
N THR A 101 -22.88 -5.74 -6.03
CA THR A 101 -23.64 -6.04 -4.81
C THR A 101 -22.80 -6.90 -3.83
N PRO A 102 -23.19 -6.99 -2.54
CA PRO A 102 -22.52 -7.89 -1.61
C PRO A 102 -22.55 -9.36 -2.05
N ALA A 103 -23.63 -9.79 -2.72
CA ALA A 103 -23.76 -11.13 -3.28
C ALA A 103 -22.76 -11.36 -4.42
N ASP A 104 -22.66 -10.42 -5.36
CA ASP A 104 -21.68 -10.51 -6.47
C ASP A 104 -20.26 -10.59 -5.94
N LYS A 105 -19.93 -9.78 -4.93
CA LYS A 105 -18.61 -9.82 -4.29
C LYS A 105 -18.34 -11.17 -3.64
N ALA A 106 -19.35 -11.82 -3.05
CA ALA A 106 -19.19 -13.13 -2.44
C ALA A 106 -19.00 -14.22 -3.50
N ALA A 107 -19.77 -14.18 -4.60
CA ALA A 107 -19.61 -15.08 -5.73
C ALA A 107 -18.19 -14.96 -6.35
N ILE A 108 -17.74 -13.74 -6.64
CA ILE A 108 -16.41 -13.46 -7.19
C ILE A 108 -15.30 -13.92 -6.23
N ARG A 109 -15.46 -13.74 -4.91
CA ARG A 109 -14.48 -14.27 -3.94
C ARG A 109 -14.38 -15.80 -4.00
N LYS A 110 -15.53 -16.49 -4.08
CA LYS A 110 -15.57 -17.95 -4.16
C LYS A 110 -14.86 -18.43 -5.44
N GLU A 111 -15.26 -17.88 -6.58
CA GLU A 111 -14.69 -18.20 -7.89
C GLU A 111 -13.17 -17.98 -7.93
N LEU A 112 -12.70 -16.82 -7.45
CA LEU A 112 -11.27 -16.52 -7.41
C LEU A 112 -10.49 -17.41 -6.44
N ASN A 113 -11.07 -17.83 -5.32
CA ASN A 113 -10.39 -18.74 -4.40
C ASN A 113 -10.27 -20.15 -4.99
N GLU A 114 -11.32 -20.62 -5.67
CA GLU A 114 -11.32 -21.90 -6.39
C GLU A 114 -10.23 -21.89 -7.46
N PHE A 115 -10.27 -20.92 -8.39
CA PHE A 115 -9.27 -20.73 -9.44
C PHE A 115 -7.82 -20.73 -8.91
N LYS A 116 -7.55 -19.94 -7.86
CA LYS A 116 -6.20 -19.83 -7.27
C LYS A 116 -5.70 -21.12 -6.63
N SER A 117 -6.62 -21.98 -6.19
CA SER A 117 -6.29 -23.21 -5.47
C SER A 117 -6.11 -24.40 -6.40
N SER A 118 -6.91 -24.48 -7.47
CA SER A 118 -7.00 -25.64 -8.36
C SER A 118 -6.34 -25.44 -9.71
N GLU A 119 -6.47 -24.25 -10.32
CA GLU A 119 -6.09 -24.01 -11.72
C GLU A 119 -4.84 -23.14 -11.87
N MET A 120 -4.66 -22.17 -10.97
CA MET A 120 -3.55 -21.24 -11.06
C MET A 120 -2.24 -21.94 -10.66
N GLU A 121 -1.34 -22.09 -11.63
CA GLU A 121 -0.01 -22.63 -11.37
C GLU A 121 0.83 -21.64 -10.53
N VAL A 122 1.34 -22.12 -9.40
CA VAL A 122 2.21 -21.37 -8.50
C VAL A 122 3.34 -22.27 -8.06
N HIS A 123 4.57 -21.77 -8.13
CA HIS A 123 5.75 -22.46 -7.64
C HIS A 123 5.57 -22.84 -6.16
N GLU A 124 6.02 -24.04 -5.78
CA GLU A 124 5.77 -24.63 -4.46
C GLU A 124 6.18 -23.71 -3.31
N GLU A 125 7.38 -23.13 -3.38
CA GLU A 125 7.90 -22.20 -2.36
C GLU A 125 7.15 -20.86 -2.29
N SER A 126 6.45 -20.48 -3.37
CA SER A 126 5.73 -19.20 -3.46
C SER A 126 4.24 -19.31 -3.14
N ARG A 127 3.72 -20.52 -2.88
CA ARG A 127 2.29 -20.73 -2.56
C ARG A 127 1.85 -19.95 -1.33
N ILE A 128 2.77 -19.66 -0.41
CA ILE A 128 2.53 -18.83 0.79
C ILE A 128 2.14 -17.38 0.46
N TYR A 129 2.44 -16.90 -0.75
CA TYR A 129 2.11 -15.55 -1.21
C TYR A 129 0.80 -15.49 -2.00
N THR A 130 0.16 -16.64 -2.26
CA THR A 130 -1.16 -16.68 -2.91
C THR A 130 -2.20 -16.03 -2.00
N ARG A 131 -2.71 -14.86 -2.42
CA ARG A 131 -3.73 -14.12 -1.65
C ARG A 131 -5.09 -14.81 -1.75
N SER A 132 -5.41 -15.61 -0.74
CA SER A 132 -6.73 -16.20 -0.52
C SER A 132 -7.42 -15.51 0.67
N GLY A 133 -8.72 -15.28 0.58
CA GLY A 133 -9.50 -14.66 1.65
C GLY A 133 -10.93 -15.19 1.67
N LEU A 134 -11.40 -15.60 2.85
CA LEU A 134 -12.80 -15.97 3.12
C LEU A 134 -13.68 -14.70 3.18
#